data_AF-A0A8X9A1I1-F1
#
_entry.id   AF-A0A8X9A1I1-F1
#
_cell.length_a   1.000
_cell.length_b   1.000
_cell.length_c   1.000
_cell.angle_alpha   90.00
_cell.angle_beta   90.00
_cell.angle_gamma   90.00
#
_symmetry.space_group_name_H-M   'P 1'
#
loop_
_entity.id
_entity.type
_entity.pdbx_description
1 polymer ?
#
loop_
_entity_poly.entity_id
_entity_poly.type
_entity_poly.pdbx_seq_one_letter_code
_entity_poly.pdbx_strand_id
1 'polypeptide(L)'
;MAPEIVKSTAGNAAAPVVGASKHAYVTFLAGAGDYVKGVVGLAKGLRKVGAAFPLVVAILADVPVEHRRILVEQGCVLREIEAAFPCAGADQNHAYVRNYFLLNYCKLRLWEFVEYERMIYMDADVQVFDNVDHLFELPSGYFYGVVDCVCEMSGDVCPQKLRWPHELGPQPPFYLNGGMFVFQPDLTTYHHLIHTLSITPPTPFAEQDFLNMFFREKMKAISPEYNLLVAMLWRHPEAVDVEKAKVVHYCVAGSKPWRFTGEEENMEREDMKMLVNKWWDIYNDASLDFNVAQRLTKGLPLSREVVVHYRSASSAA
;
A
#
# COMPACT_ATOMS: atom_id res chain seq x y z
N MET A 1 37.22 30.81 27.19
CA MET A 1 35.79 31.11 26.97
C MET A 1 35.42 30.53 25.62
N ALA A 2 34.64 29.45 25.62
CA ALA A 2 34.24 28.72 24.41
C ALA A 2 32.96 29.37 23.83
N PRO A 3 32.79 29.40 22.49
CA PRO A 3 31.57 29.91 21.89
C PRO A 3 30.44 28.87 21.95
N GLU A 4 29.22 29.37 22.14
CA GLU A 4 28.00 28.63 22.44
C GLU A 4 27.47 27.80 21.26
N ILE A 5 26.98 26.61 21.60
CA ILE A 5 26.26 25.70 20.69
C ILE A 5 24.77 26.09 20.70
N VAL A 6 24.28 26.69 19.62
CA VAL A 6 22.84 26.91 19.42
C VAL A 6 22.22 25.61 18.92
N LYS A 7 21.37 25.00 19.77
CA LYS A 7 20.53 23.85 19.44
C LYS A 7 19.44 24.26 18.45
N SER A 8 19.43 23.65 17.27
CA SER A 8 18.30 23.63 16.36
C SER A 8 17.41 22.43 16.70
N THR A 9 16.29 22.68 17.37
CA THR A 9 15.19 21.73 17.48
C THR A 9 13.88 22.47 17.25
N ALA A 10 13.50 22.59 15.98
CA ALA A 10 12.12 22.88 15.60
C ALA A 10 11.68 21.70 14.73
N GLY A 11 10.81 20.86 15.30
CA GLY A 11 10.10 19.86 14.53
C GLY A 11 9.23 20.56 13.50
N ASN A 12 9.37 20.18 12.23
CA ASN A 12 8.44 20.56 11.18
C ASN A 12 7.13 19.79 11.40
N ALA A 13 6.29 20.28 12.31
CA ALA A 13 4.87 20.00 12.24
C ALA A 13 4.33 20.78 11.03
N ALA A 14 4.05 20.06 9.94
CA ALA A 14 3.39 20.63 8.77
C ALA A 14 2.05 21.26 9.20
N ALA A 15 1.84 22.52 8.86
CA ALA A 15 0.59 23.22 9.13
C ALA A 15 -0.56 22.55 8.35
N PRO A 16 -1.79 22.48 8.90
CA PRO A 16 -2.91 21.82 8.24
C PRO A 16 -3.30 22.60 6.97
N VAL A 17 -3.25 21.92 5.83
CA VAL A 17 -3.68 22.47 4.54
C VAL A 17 -5.21 22.59 4.55
N VAL A 18 -5.71 23.82 4.65
CA VAL A 18 -7.15 24.14 4.57
C VAL A 18 -7.68 23.71 3.19
N GLY A 19 -8.50 22.65 3.18
CA GLY A 19 -9.10 22.05 1.98
C GLY A 19 -8.62 20.62 1.65
N ALA A 20 -7.71 20.04 2.43
CA ALA A 20 -7.30 18.65 2.25
C ALA A 20 -8.42 17.68 2.65
N SER A 21 -8.65 16.66 1.82
CA SER A 21 -9.55 15.56 2.17
C SER A 21 -9.07 14.87 3.44
N LYS A 22 -9.99 14.58 4.36
CA LYS A 22 -9.74 13.78 5.57
C LYS A 22 -9.50 12.30 5.28
N HIS A 23 -9.73 11.87 4.04
CA HIS A 23 -9.55 10.50 3.57
C HIS A 23 -8.59 10.46 2.38
N ALA A 24 -7.79 9.40 2.30
CA ALA A 24 -6.91 9.15 1.16
C ALA A 24 -6.68 7.66 0.93
N TYR A 25 -6.51 7.28 -0.33
CA TYR A 25 -5.85 6.03 -0.69
C TYR A 25 -4.35 6.20 -0.47
N VAL A 26 -3.67 5.12 -0.10
CA VAL A 26 -2.22 5.14 0.08
C VAL A 26 -1.57 3.87 -0.44
N THR A 27 -0.42 4.05 -1.10
CA THR A 27 0.44 2.95 -1.55
C THR A 27 1.89 3.26 -1.18
N PHE A 28 2.75 2.25 -1.25
CA PHE A 28 4.17 2.36 -0.90
C PHE A 28 5.06 1.99 -2.08
N LEU A 29 6.12 2.77 -2.30
CA LEU A 29 7.11 2.54 -3.34
C LEU A 29 8.54 2.73 -2.82
N ALA A 30 9.42 1.79 -3.14
CA ALA A 30 10.83 1.84 -2.81
C ALA A 30 11.69 1.39 -3.99
N GLY A 31 12.92 1.91 -4.05
CA GLY A 31 13.92 1.56 -5.05
C GLY A 31 13.61 2.00 -6.49
N ALA A 32 14.46 1.55 -7.40
CA ALA A 32 14.42 1.89 -8.82
C ALA A 32 13.71 0.83 -9.70
N GLY A 33 12.92 -0.07 -9.08
CA GLY A 33 12.20 -1.12 -9.79
C GLY A 33 11.00 -0.62 -10.60
N ASP A 34 10.37 -1.53 -11.34
CA ASP A 34 9.23 -1.22 -12.22
C ASP A 34 7.87 -1.14 -11.52
N TYR A 35 7.82 -1.25 -10.19
CA TYR A 35 6.57 -1.07 -9.41
C TYR A 35 5.96 0.33 -9.58
N VAL A 36 6.72 1.32 -10.09
CA VAL A 36 6.17 2.59 -10.55
C VAL A 36 5.04 2.40 -11.58
N LYS A 37 5.13 1.39 -12.46
CA LYS A 37 4.07 1.06 -13.43
C LYS A 37 2.79 0.61 -12.72
N GLY A 38 2.95 -0.16 -11.65
CA GLY A 38 1.87 -0.57 -10.77
C GLY A 38 1.15 0.61 -10.15
N VAL A 39 1.90 1.54 -9.55
CA VAL A 39 1.33 2.76 -8.96
C VAL A 39 0.62 3.64 -10.00
N VAL A 40 1.17 3.77 -11.21
CA VAL A 40 0.48 4.47 -12.32
C VAL A 40 -0.82 3.75 -12.70
N GLY A 41 -0.79 2.42 -12.81
CA GLY A 41 -1.98 1.60 -13.06
C GLY A 41 -3.05 1.78 -12.00
N LEU A 42 -2.67 1.81 -10.72
CA LEU A 42 -3.55 2.06 -9.58
C LEU A 42 -4.15 3.46 -9.63
N ALA A 43 -3.34 4.49 -9.89
CA ALA A 43 -3.80 5.87 -10.03
C ALA A 43 -4.86 6.01 -11.15
N LYS A 44 -4.63 5.35 -12.29
CA LYS A 44 -5.58 5.29 -13.40
C LYS A 44 -6.84 4.50 -13.05
N GLY A 45 -6.72 3.37 -12.33
CA GLY A 45 -7.85 2.58 -11.86
C GLY A 45 -8.77 3.37 -10.95
N LEU A 46 -8.22 4.01 -9.91
CA LEU A 46 -8.97 4.89 -9.01
C LEU A 46 -9.68 6.02 -9.78
N ARG A 47 -9.03 6.60 -10.77
CA ARG A 47 -9.63 7.64 -11.63
C ARG A 47 -10.76 7.09 -12.50
N LYS A 48 -10.59 5.91 -13.09
CA LYS A 48 -11.60 5.24 -13.94
C LYS A 48 -12.89 5.00 -13.17
N VAL A 49 -12.80 4.58 -11.91
CA VAL A 49 -13.95 4.32 -11.04
C VAL A 49 -14.47 5.59 -10.35
N GLY A 50 -13.92 6.76 -10.69
CA GLY A 50 -14.37 8.04 -10.15
C GLY A 50 -14.12 8.20 -8.66
N ALA A 51 -13.05 7.61 -8.11
CA ALA A 51 -12.69 7.75 -6.70
C ALA A 51 -12.56 9.24 -6.32
N ALA A 52 -13.18 9.63 -5.21
CA ALA A 52 -13.23 11.02 -4.75
C ALA A 52 -11.94 11.47 -4.08
N PHE A 53 -11.16 10.53 -3.54
CA PHE A 53 -10.04 10.77 -2.66
C PHE A 53 -8.68 10.67 -3.37
N PRO A 54 -7.65 11.42 -2.93
CA PRO A 54 -6.33 11.37 -3.56
C PRO A 54 -5.63 10.04 -3.29
N LEU A 55 -4.68 9.70 -4.18
CA LEU A 55 -3.69 8.64 -3.94
C LEU A 55 -2.41 9.27 -3.39
N VAL A 56 -2.09 8.96 -2.13
CA VAL A 56 -0.81 9.26 -1.51
C VAL A 56 0.17 8.13 -1.83
N VAL A 57 1.37 8.46 -2.27
CA VAL A 57 2.43 7.48 -2.49
C VAL A 57 3.52 7.74 -1.46
N ALA A 58 3.60 6.85 -0.47
CA ALA A 58 4.70 6.83 0.47
C ALA A 58 5.95 6.33 -0.24
N ILE A 59 7.03 7.10 -0.21
CA ILE A 59 8.27 6.79 -0.92
C ILE A 59 9.48 6.78 0.02
N LEU A 60 10.45 5.92 -0.26
CA LEU A 60 11.79 6.02 0.32
C LEU A 60 12.68 6.97 -0.51
N ALA A 61 13.77 7.43 0.12
CA ALA A 61 14.76 8.31 -0.50
C ALA A 61 15.38 7.71 -1.79
N ASP A 62 15.44 6.39 -1.91
CA ASP A 62 16.05 5.65 -3.01
C ASP A 62 15.19 5.57 -4.29
N VAL A 63 13.94 6.07 -4.26
CA VAL A 63 13.09 6.15 -5.46
C VAL A 63 13.65 7.21 -6.42
N PRO A 64 13.98 6.87 -7.69
CA PRO A 64 14.56 7.79 -8.66
C PRO A 64 13.69 9.03 -8.93
N VAL A 65 14.34 10.15 -9.25
CA VAL A 65 13.68 11.42 -9.59
C VAL A 65 12.67 11.25 -10.72
N GLU A 66 12.98 10.42 -11.70
CA GLU A 66 12.19 10.12 -12.88
C GLU A 66 10.89 9.41 -12.48
N HIS A 67 10.95 8.45 -11.55
CA HIS A 67 9.77 7.79 -11.01
C HIS A 67 8.90 8.79 -10.23
N ARG A 68 9.52 9.62 -9.38
CA ARG A 68 8.82 10.68 -8.65
C ARG A 68 8.09 11.63 -9.60
N ARG A 69 8.76 12.05 -10.69
CA ARG A 69 8.17 12.93 -11.71
C ARG A 69 6.95 12.29 -12.37
N ILE A 70 7.07 11.02 -12.80
CA ILE A 70 5.95 10.27 -13.41
C ILE A 70 4.75 10.23 -12.47
N LEU A 71 4.97 9.97 -11.17
CA LEU A 71 3.89 9.89 -10.18
C LEU A 71 3.20 11.24 -9.96
N VAL A 72 3.97 12.32 -9.87
CA VAL A 72 3.43 13.69 -9.77
C VAL A 72 2.65 14.06 -11.04
N GLU A 73 3.17 13.73 -12.21
CA GLU A 73 2.49 13.93 -13.50
C GLU A 73 1.18 13.14 -13.58
N GLN A 74 1.06 12.00 -12.89
CA GLN A 74 -0.15 11.21 -12.74
C GLN A 74 -1.08 11.68 -11.60
N GLY A 75 -0.77 12.82 -10.97
CA GLY A 75 -1.61 13.46 -9.95
C GLY A 75 -1.53 12.83 -8.57
N CYS A 76 -0.53 11.98 -8.32
CA CYS A 76 -0.27 11.39 -7.01
C CYS A 76 0.32 12.42 -6.04
N VAL A 77 0.01 12.29 -4.76
CA VAL A 77 0.62 13.07 -3.69
C VAL A 77 1.80 12.28 -3.13
N LEU A 78 3.03 12.76 -3.34
CA LEU A 78 4.21 12.08 -2.81
C LEU A 78 4.44 12.44 -1.35
N ARG A 79 4.71 11.43 -0.52
CA ARG A 79 5.11 11.59 0.88
C ARG A 79 6.37 10.80 1.13
N GLU A 80 7.50 11.48 1.33
CA GLU A 80 8.74 10.79 1.71
C GLU A 80 8.64 10.31 3.16
N ILE A 81 9.02 9.06 3.39
CA ILE A 81 9.09 8.44 4.72
C ILE A 81 10.50 7.92 4.99
N GLU A 82 10.86 7.88 6.26
CA GLU A 82 12.08 7.21 6.69
C GLU A 82 11.90 5.69 6.65
N ALA A 83 12.99 4.98 6.34
CA ALA A 83 13.00 3.53 6.48
C ALA A 83 12.73 3.14 7.95
N ALA A 84 11.82 2.19 8.17
CA ALA A 84 11.54 1.66 9.52
C ALA A 84 12.58 0.60 9.88
N PHE A 85 13.14 0.63 11.10
CA PHE A 85 14.00 -0.45 11.59
C PHE A 85 13.22 -1.78 11.60
N PRO A 86 13.77 -2.91 11.08
CA PRO A 86 15.19 -3.19 10.85
C PRO A 86 15.80 -2.68 9.52
N CYS A 87 15.06 -1.97 8.66
CA CYS A 87 15.57 -1.52 7.36
C CYS A 87 16.74 -0.54 7.44
N ALA A 88 16.81 0.25 8.52
CA ALA A 88 17.91 1.17 8.78
C ALA A 88 19.08 0.42 9.44
N GLY A 89 20.03 -0.06 8.64
CA GLY A 89 21.27 -0.63 9.16
C GLY A 89 21.20 -2.11 9.54
N ALA A 90 20.38 -2.92 8.85
CA ALA A 90 20.53 -4.37 8.88
C ALA A 90 21.96 -4.74 8.45
N ASP A 91 22.79 -5.07 9.43
CA ASP A 91 24.10 -5.67 9.20
C ASP A 91 23.92 -6.86 8.25
N GLN A 92 24.80 -6.98 7.25
CA GLN A 92 24.72 -7.93 6.13
C GLN A 92 24.72 -9.42 6.57
N ASN A 93 24.74 -9.66 7.88
CA ASN A 93 24.81 -10.95 8.54
C ASN A 93 23.43 -11.58 8.86
N HIS A 94 22.30 -10.88 8.73
CA HIS A 94 20.97 -11.49 8.91
C HIS A 94 20.42 -12.04 7.58
N ALA A 95 20.97 -13.18 7.16
CA ALA A 95 20.68 -13.87 5.90
C ALA A 95 19.24 -14.40 5.72
N TYR A 96 18.26 -14.02 6.54
CA TYR A 96 17.02 -14.81 6.70
C TYR A 96 15.70 -14.14 6.31
N VAL A 97 15.69 -12.87 5.90
CA VAL A 97 14.48 -12.27 5.31
C VAL A 97 14.89 -11.56 4.04
N ARG A 98 14.39 -12.03 2.88
CA ARG A 98 14.64 -11.39 1.58
C ARG A 98 14.49 -9.89 1.76
N ASN A 99 15.47 -9.08 1.35
CA ASN A 99 15.49 -7.61 1.51
C ASN A 99 14.15 -6.93 1.18
N TYR A 100 13.37 -7.53 0.26
CA TYR A 100 12.00 -7.12 -0.08
C TYR A 100 11.01 -7.13 1.09
N PHE A 101 10.98 -8.18 1.91
CA PHE A 101 10.04 -8.28 3.03
C PHE A 101 10.41 -7.35 4.20
N LEU A 102 11.70 -7.00 4.35
CA LEU A 102 12.10 -5.96 5.29
C LEU A 102 11.49 -4.61 4.90
N LEU A 103 11.55 -4.24 3.62
CA LEU A 103 10.97 -2.99 3.12
C LEU A 103 9.49 -2.87 3.43
N ASN A 104 8.75 -3.98 3.54
CA ASN A 104 7.35 -3.92 3.87
C ASN A 104 7.06 -3.41 5.29
N TYR A 105 8.00 -3.52 6.24
CA TYR A 105 7.83 -2.88 7.55
C TYR A 105 7.80 -1.34 7.46
N CYS A 106 8.30 -0.74 6.37
CA CYS A 106 8.12 0.69 6.12
C CYS A 106 6.64 1.08 5.98
N LYS A 107 5.73 0.14 5.66
CA LYS A 107 4.27 0.38 5.67
C LYS A 107 3.76 0.79 7.07
N LEU A 108 4.47 0.49 8.15
CA LEU A 108 4.07 0.93 9.50
C LEU A 108 4.17 2.46 9.67
N ARG A 109 5.04 3.13 8.90
CA ARG A 109 5.17 4.59 8.89
C ARG A 109 3.91 5.30 8.40
N LEU A 110 3.01 4.59 7.72
CA LEU A 110 1.74 5.15 7.26
C LEU A 110 0.83 5.60 8.42
N TRP A 111 1.03 5.07 9.64
CA TRP A 111 0.31 5.57 10.82
C TRP A 111 0.76 6.97 11.27
N GLU A 112 1.86 7.51 10.74
CA GLU A 112 2.31 8.89 11.00
C GLU A 112 1.50 9.93 10.20
N PHE A 113 0.66 9.51 9.25
CA PHE A 113 -0.07 10.42 8.34
C PHE A 113 -1.34 10.98 9.01
N VAL A 114 -1.17 11.58 10.19
CA VAL A 114 -2.26 12.07 11.06
C VAL A 114 -3.01 13.30 10.52
N GLU A 115 -2.63 13.81 9.36
CA GLU A 115 -3.48 14.73 8.58
C GLU A 115 -4.74 14.05 8.00
N TYR A 116 -4.79 12.71 7.95
CA TYR A 116 -5.96 11.93 7.51
C TYR A 116 -6.64 11.24 8.69
N GLU A 117 -7.98 11.23 8.70
CA GLU A 117 -8.80 10.52 9.69
C GLU A 117 -8.91 9.02 9.39
N ARG A 118 -8.80 8.64 8.12
CA ARG A 118 -8.84 7.26 7.64
C ARG A 118 -8.14 7.12 6.29
N MET A 119 -7.45 6.01 6.12
CA MET A 119 -6.76 5.68 4.88
C MET A 119 -7.06 4.26 4.44
N ILE A 120 -7.04 4.03 3.13
CA ILE A 120 -7.08 2.69 2.53
C ILE A 120 -5.73 2.42 1.90
N TYR A 121 -4.98 1.49 2.49
CA TYR A 121 -3.76 1.00 1.89
C TYR A 121 -4.05 0.04 0.74
N MET A 122 -3.30 0.16 -0.35
CA MET A 122 -3.30 -0.76 -1.48
C MET A 122 -1.86 -0.96 -1.96
N ASP A 123 -1.40 -2.21 -2.07
CA ASP A 123 -0.10 -2.53 -2.66
C ASP A 123 -0.04 -2.04 -4.12
N ALA A 124 1.17 -1.76 -4.61
CA ALA A 124 1.37 -1.23 -5.96
C ALA A 124 1.00 -2.24 -7.07
N ASP A 125 0.81 -3.52 -6.75
CA ASP A 125 0.31 -4.57 -7.63
C ASP A 125 -1.17 -4.90 -7.39
N VAL A 126 -1.92 -3.92 -6.86
CA VAL A 126 -3.38 -3.92 -6.81
C VAL A 126 -3.95 -3.10 -7.98
N GLN A 127 -5.10 -3.52 -8.50
CA GLN A 127 -5.90 -2.73 -9.44
C GLN A 127 -7.35 -2.61 -8.97
N VAL A 128 -7.94 -1.44 -9.19
CA VAL A 128 -9.30 -1.09 -8.81
C VAL A 128 -10.19 -1.07 -10.05
N PHE A 129 -11.27 -1.85 -10.02
CA PHE A 129 -12.24 -2.03 -11.11
C PHE A 129 -13.61 -1.45 -10.79
N ASP A 130 -13.94 -1.23 -9.51
CA ASP A 130 -15.14 -0.53 -9.06
C ASP A 130 -14.84 0.41 -7.89
N ASN A 131 -15.70 1.41 -7.66
CA ASN A 131 -15.50 2.39 -6.61
C ASN A 131 -15.64 1.75 -5.22
N VAL A 132 -14.69 2.07 -4.33
CA VAL A 132 -14.63 1.54 -2.95
C VAL A 132 -14.59 2.65 -1.89
N ASP A 133 -15.01 3.87 -2.24
CA ASP A 133 -14.99 5.04 -1.37
C ASP A 133 -15.87 4.83 -0.11
N HIS A 134 -16.92 4.02 -0.20
CA HIS A 134 -17.77 3.68 0.96
C HIS A 134 -17.02 2.94 2.07
N LEU A 135 -15.86 2.34 1.78
CA LEU A 135 -15.02 1.74 2.82
C LEU A 135 -14.44 2.79 3.79
N PHE A 136 -14.37 4.06 3.37
CA PHE A 136 -14.04 5.16 4.28
C PHE A 136 -15.15 5.47 5.28
N GLU A 137 -16.34 4.87 5.18
CA GLU A 137 -17.45 5.06 6.12
C GLU A 137 -17.56 3.94 7.17
N LEU A 138 -16.68 2.93 7.12
CA LEU A 138 -16.67 1.82 8.08
C LEU A 138 -16.54 2.32 9.54
N PRO A 139 -17.05 1.60 10.55
CA PRO A 139 -16.92 2.02 11.94
C PRO A 139 -15.47 2.23 12.38
N SER A 140 -15.19 3.32 13.10
CA SER A 140 -13.86 3.62 13.65
C SER A 140 -13.41 2.63 14.73
N GLY A 141 -12.10 2.62 15.02
CA GLY A 141 -11.49 1.81 16.08
C GLY A 141 -11.07 0.40 15.66
N TYR A 142 -11.23 0.05 14.38
CA TYR A 142 -10.91 -1.27 13.84
C TYR A 142 -9.89 -1.20 12.70
N PHE A 143 -9.14 -2.29 12.55
CA PHE A 143 -8.27 -2.55 11.42
C PHE A 143 -9.00 -3.48 10.44
N TYR A 144 -9.39 -2.98 9.28
CA TYR A 144 -10.14 -3.77 8.32
C TYR A 144 -9.22 -4.32 7.25
N GLY A 145 -9.44 -5.56 6.83
CA GLY A 145 -8.75 -6.14 5.70
C GLY A 145 -9.52 -7.33 5.14
N VAL A 146 -9.05 -7.85 4.02
CA VAL A 146 -9.60 -9.07 3.43
C VAL A 146 -8.81 -10.26 3.92
N VAL A 147 -9.48 -11.38 4.18
CA VAL A 147 -8.81 -12.63 4.57
C VAL A 147 -7.88 -13.13 3.46
N ASP A 148 -6.72 -13.68 3.83
CA ASP A 148 -5.76 -14.24 2.86
C ASP A 148 -6.31 -15.50 2.15
N CYS A 149 -7.21 -16.21 2.82
CA CYS A 149 -7.89 -17.38 2.30
C CYS A 149 -9.37 -17.28 2.62
N VAL A 150 -10.24 -17.50 1.64
CA VAL A 150 -11.71 -17.44 1.83
C VAL A 150 -12.22 -18.42 2.91
N CYS A 151 -11.52 -19.54 3.12
CA CYS A 151 -11.85 -20.50 4.18
C CYS A 151 -11.70 -19.95 5.60
N GLU A 152 -10.98 -18.85 5.80
CA GLU A 152 -10.90 -18.13 7.09
C GLU A 152 -12.29 -17.68 7.57
N MET A 153 -13.19 -17.39 6.62
CA MET A 153 -14.55 -16.91 6.91
C MET A 153 -15.53 -18.05 7.18
N SER A 154 -15.31 -19.23 6.58
CA SER A 154 -16.19 -20.39 6.76
C SER A 154 -15.79 -21.26 7.95
N GLY A 155 -14.54 -21.19 8.40
CA GLY A 155 -13.99 -22.07 9.43
C GLY A 155 -13.60 -23.46 8.92
N ASP A 156 -13.61 -23.65 7.60
CA ASP A 156 -13.26 -24.93 6.98
C ASP A 156 -11.75 -25.21 7.08
N VAL A 157 -11.41 -26.49 7.19
CA VAL A 157 -10.02 -26.95 7.14
C VAL A 157 -9.49 -26.75 5.72
N CYS A 158 -8.59 -25.78 5.55
CA CYS A 158 -7.95 -25.50 4.28
C CYS A 158 -6.46 -25.89 4.32
N PRO A 159 -6.00 -26.90 3.56
CA PRO A 159 -4.60 -27.31 3.54
C PRO A 159 -3.68 -26.26 2.90
N GLN A 160 -4.24 -25.32 2.16
CA GLN A 160 -3.52 -24.24 1.49
C GLN A 160 -3.47 -22.95 2.32
N LYS A 161 -4.18 -22.88 3.46
CA LYS A 161 -4.14 -21.75 4.38
C LYS A 161 -2.73 -21.60 4.95
N LEU A 162 -2.26 -20.36 5.02
CA LEU A 162 -0.96 -20.05 5.62
C LEU A 162 -0.96 -20.45 7.10
N ARG A 163 0.11 -21.11 7.53
CA ARG A 163 0.26 -21.54 8.92
C ARG A 163 0.65 -20.35 9.76
N TRP A 164 -0.06 -20.15 10.86
CA TRP A 164 0.26 -19.10 11.82
C TRP A 164 1.63 -19.38 12.48
N PRO A 165 2.56 -18.41 12.49
CA PRO A 165 3.83 -18.53 13.22
C PRO A 165 3.54 -18.51 14.74
N HIS A 166 3.63 -19.68 15.38
CA HIS A 166 3.31 -19.84 16.81
C HIS A 166 4.18 -18.96 17.72
N GLU A 167 5.36 -18.57 17.26
CA GLU A 167 6.26 -17.61 17.91
C GLU A 167 5.65 -16.20 18.06
N LEU A 168 4.66 -15.82 17.23
CA LEU A 168 3.90 -14.57 17.36
C LEU A 168 2.76 -14.67 18.39
N GLY A 169 2.66 -15.79 19.11
CA GLY A 169 1.67 -15.99 20.15
C GLY A 169 0.34 -16.50 19.63
N PRO A 170 -0.79 -16.17 20.29
CA PRO A 170 -2.10 -16.72 19.94
C PRO A 170 -2.54 -16.36 18.52
N GLN A 171 -3.05 -17.36 17.80
CA GLN A 171 -3.58 -17.16 16.45
C GLN A 171 -4.73 -16.12 16.46
N PRO A 172 -4.78 -15.20 15.49
CA PRO A 172 -5.92 -14.31 15.30
C PRO A 172 -7.18 -15.08 14.87
N PRO A 173 -8.39 -14.51 15.06
CA PRO A 173 -9.64 -15.17 14.68
C PRO A 173 -9.71 -15.53 13.18
N PHE A 174 -9.07 -14.71 12.34
CA PHE A 174 -8.87 -14.94 10.92
C PHE A 174 -7.56 -14.26 10.52
N TYR A 175 -6.97 -14.66 9.39
CA TYR A 175 -5.71 -14.11 8.91
C TYR A 175 -5.95 -13.19 7.70
N LEU A 176 -5.65 -11.91 7.84
CA LEU A 176 -5.82 -10.87 6.81
C LEU A 176 -4.62 -10.77 5.88
N ASN A 177 -4.88 -10.54 4.60
CA ASN A 177 -3.86 -10.19 3.61
C ASN A 177 -3.38 -8.74 3.81
N GLY A 178 -2.06 -8.53 3.72
CA GLY A 178 -1.39 -7.25 3.95
C GLY A 178 -1.35 -6.32 2.74
N GLY A 179 -1.96 -6.71 1.61
CA GLY A 179 -1.97 -5.92 0.38
C GLY A 179 -3.12 -4.94 0.24
N MET A 180 -4.14 -5.05 1.08
CA MET A 180 -5.21 -4.06 1.18
C MET A 180 -5.79 -4.04 2.59
N PHE A 181 -5.81 -2.86 3.20
CA PHE A 181 -6.44 -2.67 4.51
C PHE A 181 -6.92 -1.24 4.73
N VAL A 182 -7.94 -1.08 5.57
CA VAL A 182 -8.47 0.21 6.03
C VAL A 182 -8.02 0.46 7.46
N PHE A 183 -7.41 1.61 7.71
CA PHE A 183 -6.84 1.95 9.00
C PHE A 183 -7.01 3.44 9.32
N GLN A 184 -6.75 3.78 10.59
CA GLN A 184 -6.74 5.16 11.07
C GLN A 184 -5.31 5.50 11.48
N PRO A 185 -4.67 6.49 10.82
CA PRO A 185 -3.41 7.03 11.28
C PRO A 185 -3.53 7.56 12.71
N ASP A 186 -2.55 7.25 13.55
CA ASP A 186 -2.51 7.65 14.96
C ASP A 186 -1.08 7.50 15.48
N LEU A 187 -0.50 8.58 16.00
CA LEU A 187 0.89 8.59 16.46
C LEU A 187 1.09 7.66 17.67
N THR A 188 0.11 7.52 18.56
CA THR A 188 0.20 6.59 19.69
C THR A 188 0.28 5.15 19.19
N THR A 189 -0.59 4.78 18.25
CA THR A 189 -0.58 3.47 17.59
C THR A 189 0.73 3.24 16.84
N TYR A 190 1.23 4.24 16.10
CA TYR A 190 2.53 4.18 15.43
C TYR A 190 3.68 3.86 16.40
N HIS A 191 3.79 4.58 17.51
CA HIS A 191 4.84 4.33 18.50
C HIS A 191 4.74 2.92 19.10
N HIS A 192 3.52 2.43 19.33
CA HIS A 192 3.30 1.05 19.76
C HIS A 192 3.68 0.03 18.68
N LEU A 193 3.36 0.28 17.42
CA LEU A 193 3.77 -0.57 16.28
C LEU A 193 5.29 -0.69 16.23
N ILE A 194 6.02 0.43 16.25
CA ILE A 194 7.49 0.40 16.16
C ILE A 194 8.12 -0.22 17.41
N HIS A 195 7.62 0.08 18.60
CA HIS A 195 8.10 -0.56 19.83
C HIS A 195 7.88 -2.08 19.79
N THR A 196 6.69 -2.52 19.38
CA THR A 196 6.38 -3.96 19.30
C THR A 196 7.24 -4.64 18.24
N LEU A 197 7.43 -4.01 17.07
CA LEU A 197 8.29 -4.53 16.01
C LEU A 197 9.73 -4.75 16.51
N SER A 198 10.27 -3.84 17.33
CA SER A 198 11.64 -3.95 17.84
C SER A 198 11.92 -5.18 18.70
N ILE A 199 10.86 -5.81 19.23
CA ILE A 199 10.92 -7.01 20.07
C ILE A 199 10.23 -8.21 19.42
N THR A 200 9.70 -8.07 18.21
CA THR A 200 9.02 -9.15 17.48
C THR A 200 10.01 -9.89 16.59
N PRO A 201 10.07 -11.23 16.66
CA PRO A 201 10.89 -12.01 15.74
C PRO A 201 10.46 -11.78 14.27
N PRO A 202 11.41 -11.76 13.32
CA PRO A 202 11.06 -11.71 11.91
C PRO A 202 10.31 -12.97 11.49
N THR A 203 9.33 -12.81 10.60
CA THR A 203 8.51 -13.91 10.09
C THR A 203 8.48 -13.97 8.56
N PRO A 204 8.05 -15.10 7.96
CA PRO A 204 8.09 -15.29 6.51
C PRO A 204 7.23 -14.29 5.70
N PHE A 205 6.14 -13.79 6.27
CA PHE A 205 5.25 -12.79 5.62
C PHE A 205 5.37 -11.41 6.26
N ALA A 206 6.44 -11.17 7.02
CA ALA A 206 6.85 -9.88 7.58
C ALA A 206 5.72 -9.03 8.16
N GLU A 207 5.39 -7.91 7.51
CA GLU A 207 4.41 -6.96 8.00
C GLU A 207 3.00 -7.55 8.04
N GLN A 208 2.67 -8.50 7.17
CA GLN A 208 1.36 -9.15 7.17
C GLN A 208 1.16 -9.94 8.47
N ASP A 209 2.13 -10.78 8.83
CA ASP A 209 2.11 -11.52 10.10
C ASP A 209 2.07 -10.57 11.29
N PHE A 210 2.92 -9.55 11.26
CA PHE A 210 3.02 -8.55 12.31
C PHE A 210 1.72 -7.78 12.53
N LEU A 211 1.06 -7.30 11.46
CA LEU A 211 -0.20 -6.57 11.56
C LEU A 211 -1.33 -7.48 12.08
N ASN A 212 -1.35 -8.75 11.67
CA ASN A 212 -2.31 -9.74 12.17
C ASN A 212 -2.10 -10.04 13.67
N MET A 213 -0.84 -10.09 14.13
CA MET A 213 -0.51 -10.22 15.55
C MET A 213 -0.94 -8.96 16.33
N PHE A 214 -0.53 -7.78 15.85
CA PHE A 214 -0.71 -6.52 16.55
C PHE A 214 -2.18 -6.09 16.66
N PHE A 215 -2.93 -6.21 15.56
CA PHE A 215 -4.34 -5.81 15.50
C PHE A 215 -5.32 -6.95 15.83
N ARG A 216 -4.85 -8.08 16.36
CA ARG A 216 -5.64 -9.29 16.64
C ARG A 216 -7.00 -9.02 17.30
N GLU A 217 -7.06 -8.10 18.26
CA GLU A 217 -8.28 -7.79 19.02
C GLU A 217 -9.18 -6.73 18.36
N LYS A 218 -8.65 -6.01 17.37
CA LYS A 218 -9.32 -4.90 16.68
C LYS A 218 -9.52 -5.15 15.19
N MET A 219 -9.19 -6.34 14.70
CA MET A 219 -9.32 -6.67 13.29
C MET A 219 -10.75 -7.00 12.88
N LYS A 220 -11.13 -6.64 11.66
CA LYS A 220 -12.41 -6.99 11.04
C LYS A 220 -12.20 -7.40 9.59
N ALA A 221 -12.74 -8.55 9.21
CA ALA A 221 -12.73 -8.99 7.82
C ALA A 221 -13.77 -8.21 7.00
N ILE A 222 -13.40 -7.84 5.78
CA ILE A 222 -14.32 -7.32 4.75
C ILE A 222 -14.41 -8.31 3.57
N SER A 223 -15.39 -8.11 2.68
CA SER A 223 -15.67 -9.02 1.56
C SER A 223 -14.42 -9.25 0.68
N PRO A 224 -14.16 -10.48 0.22
CA PRO A 224 -13.11 -10.79 -0.74
C PRO A 224 -13.15 -9.98 -2.04
N GLU A 225 -14.30 -9.40 -2.39
CA GLU A 225 -14.42 -8.50 -3.56
C GLU A 225 -13.53 -7.25 -3.48
N TYR A 226 -13.14 -6.83 -2.26
CA TYR A 226 -12.32 -5.64 -2.00
C TYR A 226 -10.82 -5.90 -2.02
N ASN A 227 -10.40 -7.15 -2.24
CA ASN A 227 -9.01 -7.55 -2.44
C ASN A 227 -9.01 -9.01 -2.92
N LEU A 228 -9.40 -9.27 -4.18
CA LEU A 228 -9.34 -10.61 -4.73
C LEU A 228 -7.87 -10.96 -5.00
N LEU A 229 -7.27 -11.78 -4.12
CA LEU A 229 -5.97 -12.39 -4.37
C LEU A 229 -6.10 -13.31 -5.59
N VAL A 230 -5.32 -13.07 -6.65
CA VAL A 230 -5.38 -13.90 -7.87
C VAL A 230 -5.15 -15.39 -7.59
N ALA A 231 -4.42 -15.71 -6.52
CA ALA A 231 -4.23 -17.09 -6.08
C ALA A 231 -5.55 -17.84 -5.79
N MET A 232 -6.61 -17.12 -5.41
CA MET A 232 -7.91 -17.73 -5.14
C MET A 232 -8.53 -18.36 -6.40
N LEU A 233 -8.14 -17.92 -7.60
CA LEU A 233 -8.66 -18.44 -8.87
C LEU A 233 -8.39 -19.94 -9.07
N TRP A 234 -7.29 -20.46 -8.50
CA TRP A 234 -6.94 -21.88 -8.56
C TRP A 234 -6.94 -22.57 -7.20
N ARG A 235 -6.84 -21.82 -6.11
CA ARG A 235 -6.92 -22.36 -4.75
C ARG A 235 -8.36 -22.70 -4.35
N HIS A 236 -9.30 -21.82 -4.69
CA HIS A 236 -10.72 -21.92 -4.34
C HIS A 236 -11.62 -21.43 -5.49
N PRO A 237 -11.51 -21.99 -6.71
CA PRO A 237 -12.26 -21.53 -7.88
C PRO A 237 -13.77 -21.47 -7.65
N GLU A 238 -14.31 -22.37 -6.83
CA GLU A 238 -15.74 -22.44 -6.46
C GLU A 238 -16.21 -21.26 -5.61
N ALA A 239 -15.28 -20.57 -4.93
CA ALA A 239 -15.57 -19.45 -4.05
C ALA A 239 -15.27 -18.09 -4.71
N VAL A 240 -14.77 -18.08 -5.95
CA VAL A 240 -14.40 -16.86 -6.66
C VAL A 240 -15.38 -16.54 -7.77
N ASP A 241 -15.94 -15.35 -7.70
CA ASP A 241 -16.68 -14.72 -8.79
C ASP A 241 -15.90 -13.50 -9.27
N VAL A 242 -15.13 -13.68 -10.35
CA VAL A 242 -14.21 -12.65 -10.88
C VAL A 242 -14.96 -11.39 -11.30
N GLU A 243 -16.20 -11.51 -11.78
CA GLU A 243 -17.00 -10.38 -12.24
C GLU A 243 -17.53 -9.53 -11.08
N LYS A 244 -17.55 -10.07 -9.86
CA LYS A 244 -17.86 -9.30 -8.64
C LYS A 244 -16.63 -8.63 -8.02
N ALA A 245 -15.42 -8.95 -8.48
CA ALA A 245 -14.20 -8.39 -7.91
C ALA A 245 -14.10 -6.89 -8.21
N LYS A 246 -14.13 -6.07 -7.15
CA LYS A 246 -13.95 -4.62 -7.22
C LYS A 246 -12.49 -4.22 -7.20
N VAL A 247 -11.67 -5.02 -6.53
CA VAL A 247 -10.23 -4.83 -6.40
C VAL A 247 -9.56 -6.18 -6.59
N VAL A 248 -8.53 -6.23 -7.42
CA VAL A 248 -7.76 -7.44 -7.72
C VAL A 248 -6.30 -7.22 -7.34
N HIS A 249 -5.74 -8.19 -6.64
CA HIS A 249 -4.37 -8.16 -6.16
C HIS A 249 -3.56 -9.25 -6.87
N TYR A 250 -2.65 -8.79 -7.72
CA TYR A 250 -1.76 -9.64 -8.51
C TYR A 250 -0.61 -10.13 -7.62
N CYS A 251 -0.90 -10.86 -6.54
CA CYS A 251 0.00 -11.10 -5.40
C CYS A 251 0.98 -12.28 -5.55
N VAL A 252 1.04 -12.94 -6.71
CA VAL A 252 1.93 -14.11 -6.93
C VAL A 252 3.01 -13.84 -7.96
N ALA A 253 4.06 -14.67 -8.00
CA ALA A 253 5.08 -14.62 -9.04
C ALA A 253 4.44 -14.79 -10.43
N GLY A 254 4.95 -14.09 -11.44
CA GLY A 254 4.40 -14.08 -12.80
C GLY A 254 3.13 -13.25 -12.99
N SER A 255 2.32 -13.04 -11.94
CA SER A 255 1.02 -12.37 -12.08
C SER A 255 1.09 -10.86 -12.30
N LYS A 256 2.25 -10.21 -12.10
CA LYS A 256 2.36 -8.75 -12.19
C LYS A 256 2.11 -8.32 -13.64
N PRO A 257 1.08 -7.52 -13.95
CA PRO A 257 0.66 -7.28 -15.33
C PRO A 257 1.77 -6.75 -16.25
N TRP A 258 2.67 -5.90 -15.73
CA TRP A 258 3.80 -5.33 -16.47
C TRP A 258 4.99 -6.28 -16.68
N ARG A 259 4.95 -7.48 -16.09
CA ARG A 259 5.93 -8.57 -16.27
C ARG A 259 5.28 -9.86 -16.76
N PHE A 260 4.00 -9.83 -17.10
CA PHE A 260 3.25 -11.03 -17.40
C PHE A 260 3.75 -11.70 -18.68
N THR A 261 4.20 -12.95 -18.57
CA THR A 261 4.66 -13.76 -19.71
C THR A 261 3.65 -14.86 -20.08
N GLY A 262 2.86 -15.31 -19.10
CA GLY A 262 1.98 -16.47 -19.24
C GLY A 262 2.68 -17.82 -19.03
N GLU A 263 3.98 -17.83 -18.70
CA GLU A 263 4.79 -19.05 -18.56
C GLU A 263 4.89 -19.55 -17.12
N GLU A 264 4.75 -18.67 -16.12
CA GLU A 264 4.79 -19.08 -14.72
C GLU A 264 3.55 -19.90 -14.30
N GLU A 265 3.67 -20.62 -13.19
CA GLU A 265 2.63 -21.52 -12.69
C GLU A 265 1.25 -20.82 -12.57
N ASN A 266 0.23 -21.39 -13.19
CA ASN A 266 -1.15 -20.89 -13.26
C ASN A 266 -1.33 -19.61 -14.11
N MET A 267 -0.30 -19.11 -14.79
CA MET A 267 -0.40 -17.91 -15.63
C MET A 267 -0.94 -18.23 -17.03
N GLU A 268 -0.98 -19.51 -17.42
CA GLU A 268 -1.57 -19.97 -18.68
C GLU A 268 -3.11 -19.87 -18.72
N ARG A 269 -3.73 -19.65 -17.55
CA ARG A 269 -5.19 -19.63 -17.38
C ARG A 269 -5.85 -18.43 -18.07
N GLU A 270 -7.05 -18.65 -18.59
CA GLU A 270 -7.82 -17.64 -19.31
C GLU A 270 -8.33 -16.51 -18.40
N ASP A 271 -8.69 -16.82 -17.14
CA ASP A 271 -9.08 -15.81 -16.16
C ASP A 271 -7.92 -14.87 -15.80
N MET A 272 -6.70 -15.39 -15.66
CA MET A 272 -5.50 -14.57 -15.46
C MET A 272 -5.19 -13.68 -16.67
N LYS A 273 -5.20 -14.23 -17.89
CA LYS A 273 -5.00 -13.44 -19.12
C LYS A 273 -6.04 -12.33 -19.24
N MET A 274 -7.30 -12.64 -18.94
CA MET A 274 -8.38 -11.65 -18.93
C MET A 274 -8.10 -10.52 -17.95
N LEU A 275 -7.72 -10.83 -16.70
CA LEU A 275 -7.41 -9.82 -15.68
C LEU A 275 -6.22 -8.94 -16.08
N VAL A 276 -5.16 -9.54 -16.62
CA VAL A 276 -3.99 -8.81 -17.13
C VAL A 276 -4.36 -7.88 -18.29
N ASN A 277 -5.22 -8.34 -19.20
CA ASN A 277 -5.73 -7.49 -20.28
C ASN A 277 -6.57 -6.33 -19.72
N LYS A 278 -7.49 -6.59 -18.79
CA LYS A 278 -8.26 -5.53 -18.09
C LYS A 278 -7.34 -4.51 -17.41
N TRP A 279 -6.20 -4.94 -16.86
CA TRP A 279 -5.19 -4.03 -16.29
C TRP A 279 -4.53 -3.16 -17.37
N TRP A 280 -4.10 -3.76 -18.48
CA TRP A 280 -3.47 -3.03 -19.58
C TRP A 280 -4.43 -2.07 -20.29
N ASP A 281 -5.71 -2.41 -20.38
CA ASP A 281 -6.74 -1.51 -20.89
C ASP A 281 -6.80 -0.22 -20.06
N ILE A 282 -6.71 -0.32 -18.73
CA ILE A 282 -6.66 0.84 -17.83
C ILE A 282 -5.33 1.59 -17.98
N TYR A 283 -4.22 0.86 -17.98
CA TYR A 283 -2.88 1.47 -18.02
C TYR A 283 -2.65 2.26 -19.32
N ASN A 284 -3.06 1.70 -20.46
CA ASN A 284 -2.87 2.28 -21.79
C ASN A 284 -3.93 3.33 -22.17
N ASP A 285 -5.02 3.44 -21.42
CA ASP A 285 -6.04 4.47 -21.68
C ASP A 285 -5.48 5.86 -21.32
N ALA A 286 -5.22 6.66 -22.35
CA ALA A 286 -4.72 8.03 -22.22
C ALA A 286 -5.80 9.01 -21.72
N SER A 287 -7.09 8.69 -21.86
CA SER A 287 -8.16 9.51 -21.28
C SER A 287 -8.16 9.46 -19.76
N LEU A 288 -7.52 8.44 -19.19
CA LEU A 288 -7.27 8.31 -17.77
C LEU A 288 -5.96 8.99 -17.33
N ASP A 289 -5.16 9.61 -18.21
CA ASP A 289 -4.01 10.39 -17.72
C ASP A 289 -4.47 11.62 -16.93
N PHE A 290 -3.69 11.99 -15.91
CA PHE A 290 -4.06 13.12 -15.06
C PHE A 290 -4.00 14.44 -15.82
N ASN A 291 -5.15 15.06 -16.00
CA ASN A 291 -5.26 16.38 -16.62
C ASN A 291 -5.59 17.46 -15.58
N VAL A 292 -4.61 18.33 -15.31
CA VAL A 292 -4.74 19.45 -14.35
C VAL A 292 -5.94 20.35 -14.65
N ALA A 293 -6.25 20.59 -15.93
CA ALA A 293 -7.35 21.45 -16.36
C ALA A 293 -8.73 20.83 -16.08
N GLN A 294 -8.87 19.51 -16.16
CA GLN A 294 -10.12 18.81 -15.81
C GLN A 294 -10.39 18.77 -14.29
N ARG A 295 -9.34 18.78 -13.45
CA ARG A 295 -9.52 18.77 -11.99
C ARG A 295 -9.97 20.14 -11.46
N LEU A 296 -9.39 21.21 -12.02
CA LEU A 296 -9.76 22.60 -11.71
C LEU A 296 -11.22 22.92 -12.10
N THR A 297 -11.70 22.37 -13.22
CA THR A 297 -13.08 22.57 -13.68
C THR A 297 -14.12 21.78 -12.85
N LYS A 298 -13.71 20.70 -12.18
CA LYS A 298 -14.57 19.91 -11.27
C LYS A 298 -14.58 20.42 -9.81
N GLY A 299 -13.92 21.55 -9.51
CA GLY A 299 -13.97 22.18 -8.18
C GLY A 299 -13.27 21.41 -7.05
N LEU A 300 -12.44 20.40 -7.39
CA LEU A 300 -11.63 19.66 -6.42
C LEU A 300 -10.37 20.48 -6.09
N PRO A 301 -10.09 20.78 -4.81
CA PRO A 301 -8.93 21.60 -4.43
C PRO A 301 -7.64 20.92 -4.86
N LEU A 302 -6.79 21.65 -5.59
CA LEU A 302 -5.39 21.27 -5.77
C LEU A 302 -4.69 21.48 -4.43
N SER A 303 -4.11 20.43 -3.84
CA SER A 303 -3.14 20.59 -2.77
C SER A 303 -2.00 21.45 -3.31
N ARG A 304 -1.86 22.67 -2.78
CA ARG A 304 -0.93 23.70 -3.27
C ARG A 304 0.55 23.35 -3.08
N GLU A 305 0.89 22.15 -2.64
CA GLU A 305 2.28 21.65 -2.57
C GLU A 305 2.57 20.68 -3.72
N VAL A 306 2.50 21.18 -4.95
CA VAL A 306 3.17 20.56 -6.11
C VAL A 306 4.19 21.56 -6.64
N VAL A 307 5.11 21.98 -5.78
CA VAL A 307 6.35 22.66 -6.18
C VAL A 307 7.45 22.18 -5.24
N VAL A 308 8.06 21.04 -5.56
CA VAL A 308 9.40 20.77 -5.03
C VAL A 308 10.31 21.79 -5.69
N HIS A 309 10.69 22.84 -4.95
CA HIS A 309 11.78 23.71 -5.37
C HIS A 309 13.06 22.87 -5.39
N TYR A 310 13.42 22.36 -6.56
CA TYR A 310 14.78 21.91 -6.83
C TYR A 310 15.70 23.14 -6.68
N ARG A 311 16.32 23.29 -5.50
CA ARG A 311 17.55 24.07 -5.39
C ARG A 311 18.65 23.18 -5.95
N SER A 312 19.07 23.48 -7.19
CA SER A 312 20.35 22.99 -7.70
C SER A 312 21.42 23.40 -6.70
N ALA A 313 22.11 22.43 -6.10
CA ALA A 313 23.36 22.71 -5.41
C ALA A 313 24.31 23.32 -6.46
N SER A 314 24.69 24.59 -6.27
CA SER A 314 25.67 25.21 -7.14
C SER A 314 26.98 24.45 -6.98
N SER A 315 27.55 24.04 -8.11
CA SER A 315 28.94 23.63 -8.20
C SER A 315 29.82 24.72 -7.58
N ALA A 316 30.43 24.41 -6.43
CA ALA A 316 31.55 25.19 -5.94
C ALA A 316 32.74 24.94 -6.87
N ALA A 317 33.28 26.03 -7.40
CA ALA A 317 34.58 26.10 -8.06
C ALA A 317 35.71 25.95 -7.03
#